data_AF-A0A7C3C3T8-F1
#
_entry.id   AF-A0A7C3C3T8-F1
#
_cell.length_a   1.000
_cell.length_b   1.000
_cell.length_c   1.000
_cell.angle_alpha   90.00
_cell.angle_beta   90.00
_cell.angle_gamma   90.00
#
_symmetry.space_group_name_H-M   'P 1'
#
loop_
_entity.id
_entity.type
_entity.pdbx_description
1 polymer ?
#
loop_
_entity_poly.entity_id
_entity_poly.type
_entity_poly.pdbx_seq_one_letter_code
_entity_poly.pdbx_strand_id
1 'polypeptide(L)'
;TPSDIRLDEPIPYISIKPRERRQLKTPNSERDIPLIGVALEAMQSLPSGFPKYRDKGALVSANLMKAFKGRKLFPTKDHVIYSFRHSFEKRMQEANIDYCLRCLLMGHKNDRPSYGDGGSMEYRRNELLKIVHPYSADLFS
;
A
#
# COMPACT_ATOMS: atom_id res chain seq x y z
N THR A 1 -3.34 12.29 -2.60
CA THR A 1 -3.12 13.65 -2.05
C THR A 1 -3.46 13.59 -0.55
N PRO A 2 -3.44 14.67 0.24
CA PRO A 2 -3.83 14.61 1.66
C PRO A 2 -5.23 14.03 1.85
N SER A 3 -6.16 14.29 0.92
CA SER A 3 -7.53 13.74 0.97
C SER A 3 -7.62 12.23 0.80
N ASP A 4 -6.56 11.56 0.34
CA ASP A 4 -6.49 10.09 0.24
C ASP A 4 -5.97 9.46 1.53
N ILE A 5 -5.50 10.26 2.48
CA ILE A 5 -4.85 9.82 3.70
C ILE A 5 -5.80 10.14 4.85
N ARG A 6 -6.34 9.11 5.48
CA ARG A 6 -7.35 9.25 6.54
C ARG A 6 -6.74 8.81 7.86
N LEU A 7 -6.10 9.74 8.56
CA LEU A 7 -5.44 9.47 9.85
C LEU A 7 -6.38 9.63 11.04
N ASP A 8 -7.42 10.47 10.91
CA ASP A 8 -8.36 10.79 12.00
C ASP A 8 -9.50 9.77 12.14
N GLU A 9 -9.52 8.74 11.29
CA GLU A 9 -10.53 7.68 11.33
C GLU A 9 -10.22 6.66 12.44
N PRO A 10 -11.23 5.97 13.01
CA PRO A 10 -11.01 4.93 14.02
C PRO A 10 -10.00 3.86 13.59
N ILE A 11 -9.91 3.63 12.28
CA ILE A 11 -8.89 2.80 11.66
C ILE A 11 -8.24 3.63 10.56
N PRO A 12 -7.02 4.14 10.77
CA PRO A 12 -6.33 4.93 9.77
C PRO A 12 -6.12 4.15 8.46
N TYR A 13 -6.32 4.80 7.31
CA TYR A 13 -6.20 4.14 6.02
C TYR A 13 -5.77 5.07 4.89
N ILE A 14 -5.32 4.47 3.78
CA ILE A 14 -5.12 5.15 2.51
C ILE A 14 -6.20 4.72 1.50
N SER A 15 -6.84 5.70 0.88
CA SER A 15 -7.87 5.54 -0.14
C SER A 15 -7.25 5.71 -1.51
N ILE A 16 -7.29 4.67 -2.35
CA ILE A 16 -6.80 4.72 -3.72
C ILE A 16 -8.01 4.72 -4.64
N LYS A 17 -8.36 5.90 -5.15
CA LYS A 17 -9.54 6.13 -6.01
C LYS A 17 -9.16 6.86 -7.31
N PRO A 18 -9.90 6.65 -8.42
CA PRO A 18 -9.69 7.42 -9.62
C PRO A 18 -9.99 8.90 -9.35
N ARG A 19 -9.23 9.77 -9.99
CA ARG A 19 -9.43 11.22 -9.95
C ARG A 19 -9.71 11.70 -11.36
N GLU A 20 -10.34 12.86 -11.53
CA GLU A 20 -10.66 13.44 -12.84
C GLU A 20 -9.46 13.50 -13.80
N ARG A 21 -8.23 13.67 -13.28
CA ARG A 21 -6.96 13.67 -14.06
C ARG A 21 -6.22 12.32 -14.12
N ARG A 22 -6.75 11.27 -13.50
CA ARG A 22 -6.13 9.94 -13.41
C ARG A 22 -7.22 8.89 -13.54
N GLN A 23 -7.62 8.61 -14.79
CA GLN A 23 -8.48 7.48 -15.10
C GLN A 23 -7.74 6.20 -14.73
N LEU A 24 -8.24 5.48 -13.73
CA LEU A 24 -7.86 4.09 -13.57
C LEU A 24 -8.49 3.30 -14.72
N LYS A 25 -7.75 2.32 -15.25
CA LYS A 25 -8.19 1.51 -16.40
C LYS A 25 -9.53 0.77 -16.17
N THR A 26 -10.01 0.65 -14.93
CA THR A 26 -11.33 0.08 -14.57
C THR A 26 -11.84 0.60 -13.21
N PRO A 27 -13.17 0.68 -12.99
CA PRO A 27 -13.79 1.00 -11.70
C PRO A 27 -13.35 0.07 -10.54
N ASN A 28 -12.95 -1.16 -10.86
CA ASN A 28 -12.58 -2.22 -9.90
C ASN A 28 -11.24 -2.00 -9.18
N SER A 29 -10.59 -0.84 -9.34
CA SER A 29 -9.28 -0.56 -8.74
C SER A 29 -9.36 0.35 -7.52
N GLU A 30 -10.57 0.82 -7.18
CA GLU A 30 -10.84 1.51 -5.93
C GLU A 30 -10.60 0.59 -4.74
N ARG A 31 -9.81 1.06 -3.78
CA ARG A 31 -9.53 0.31 -2.56
C ARG A 31 -9.10 1.20 -1.43
N ASP A 32 -9.55 0.82 -0.25
CA ASP A 32 -9.12 1.40 1.01
C ASP A 32 -8.24 0.37 1.72
N ILE A 33 -7.01 0.79 2.06
CA ILE A 33 -5.98 -0.06 2.66
C ILE A 33 -5.67 0.49 4.06
N PRO A 34 -5.91 -0.30 5.12
CA PRO A 34 -5.53 0.09 6.48
C PRO A 34 -4.04 0.40 6.58
N LEU A 35 -3.71 1.49 7.27
CA LEU A 35 -2.34 1.84 7.64
C LEU A 35 -2.01 1.16 8.97
N ILE A 36 -0.97 0.31 8.96
CA ILE A 36 -0.51 -0.42 10.13
C ILE A 36 1.01 -0.47 10.20
N GLY A 37 1.56 -0.70 11.39
CA GLY A 37 2.99 -0.81 11.63
C GLY A 37 3.76 0.38 11.07
N VAL A 38 4.90 0.12 10.42
CA VAL A 38 5.77 1.15 9.82
C VAL A 38 5.06 2.08 8.83
N ALA A 39 4.00 1.60 8.17
CA ALA A 39 3.24 2.42 7.23
C ALA A 39 2.39 3.47 7.94
N LEU A 40 1.85 3.17 9.13
CA LEU A 40 1.10 4.12 9.93
C LEU A 40 2.01 5.24 10.43
N GLU A 41 3.13 4.87 11.06
CA GLU A 41 4.13 5.82 11.58
C GLU A 41 4.62 6.77 10.47
N ALA A 42 5.02 6.21 9.32
CA ALA A 42 5.50 7.00 8.19
C ALA A 42 4.46 8.02 7.69
N MET A 43 3.18 7.65 7.71
CA MET A 43 2.10 8.53 7.27
C MET A 43 1.71 9.56 8.33
N GLN A 44 1.86 9.24 9.63
CA GLN A 44 1.71 10.21 10.72
C GLN A 44 2.80 11.28 10.70
N SER A 45 4.05 10.93 10.37
CA SER A 45 5.12 11.91 10.17
C SER A 45 4.95 12.74 8.89
N LEU A 46 4.20 12.22 7.91
CA LEU A 46 3.98 12.86 6.60
C LEU A 46 2.48 12.92 6.25
N PRO A 47 1.65 13.66 7.01
CA PRO A 47 0.20 13.67 6.83
C PRO A 47 -0.23 14.26 5.48
N SER A 48 0.61 15.12 4.89
CA SER A 48 0.40 15.67 3.55
C SER A 48 0.82 14.71 2.41
N GLY A 49 1.29 13.52 2.76
CA GLY A 49 1.88 12.53 1.88
C GLY A 49 3.16 13.05 1.22
N PHE A 50 3.30 12.80 -0.08
CA PHE A 50 4.52 13.13 -0.83
C PHE A 50 4.25 14.14 -1.96
N PRO A 51 4.13 15.46 -1.66
CA PRO A 51 3.82 16.49 -2.65
C PRO A 51 4.68 16.45 -3.91
N LYS A 52 6.00 16.24 -3.74
CA LYS A 52 6.99 16.16 -4.83
C LYS A 52 6.66 15.09 -5.89
N TYR A 53 5.97 14.02 -5.50
CA TYR A 53 5.70 12.86 -6.34
C TYR A 53 4.24 12.73 -6.78
N ARG A 54 3.37 13.69 -6.44
CA ARG A 54 1.96 13.69 -6.89
C ARG A 54 1.91 13.64 -8.41
N ASP A 55 1.15 12.68 -8.94
CA ASP A 55 0.98 12.39 -10.37
C ASP A 55 2.26 12.09 -11.16
N LYS A 56 3.40 11.94 -10.48
CA LYS A 56 4.72 11.71 -11.08
C LYS A 56 5.22 10.29 -10.77
N GLY A 57 4.43 9.29 -11.16
CA GLY A 57 4.70 7.87 -10.91
C GLY A 57 6.04 7.39 -11.48
N ALA A 58 6.37 7.78 -12.72
CA ALA A 58 7.65 7.44 -13.32
C ALA A 58 8.84 8.07 -12.56
N LEU A 59 8.69 9.32 -12.09
CA LEU A 59 9.72 10.03 -11.34
C LEU A 59 10.03 9.37 -10.00
N VAL A 60 8.99 8.97 -9.24
CA VAL A 60 9.21 8.32 -7.94
C VAL A 60 9.90 6.96 -8.13
N SER A 61 9.47 6.17 -9.10
CA SER A 61 10.10 4.88 -9.42
C SER A 61 11.57 5.04 -9.82
N ALA A 62 11.89 6.00 -10.71
CA ALA A 62 13.26 6.25 -11.13
C ALA A 62 14.16 6.71 -9.96
N ASN A 63 13.66 7.63 -9.13
CA ASN A 63 14.42 8.13 -7.98
C ASN A 63 14.67 7.05 -6.93
N LEU A 64 13.66 6.25 -6.60
CA LEU A 64 13.80 5.14 -5.66
C LEU A 64 14.77 4.08 -6.19
N MET A 65 14.66 3.71 -7.48
CA MET A 65 15.61 2.78 -8.12
C MET A 65 17.05 3.29 -8.03
N LYS A 66 17.29 4.58 -8.34
CA LYS A 66 18.64 5.18 -8.25
C LYS A 66 19.16 5.18 -6.82
N ALA A 67 18.34 5.57 -5.85
CA ALA A 67 18.72 5.63 -4.44
C ALA A 67 19.07 4.24 -3.88
N PHE A 68 18.23 3.23 -4.15
CA PHE A 68 18.46 1.86 -3.67
C PHE A 68 19.70 1.22 -4.30
N LYS A 69 19.92 1.42 -5.60
CA LYS A 69 21.14 0.94 -6.28
C LYS A 69 22.39 1.62 -5.72
N GLY A 70 22.38 2.94 -5.58
CA GLY A 70 23.52 3.69 -5.05
C GLY A 70 23.88 3.31 -3.61
N ARG A 71 22.88 2.93 -2.81
CA ARG A 71 23.06 2.48 -1.42
C ARG A 71 23.20 0.96 -1.26
N LYS A 72 23.23 0.19 -2.37
CA LYS A 72 23.32 -1.28 -2.36
C LYS A 72 22.25 -1.96 -1.50
N LEU A 73 21.02 -1.42 -1.52
CA LEU A 73 19.91 -1.92 -0.71
C LEU A 73 19.14 -3.09 -1.35
N PHE A 74 19.51 -3.48 -2.58
CA PHE A 74 18.92 -4.64 -3.23
C PHE A 74 19.72 -5.90 -2.90
N PRO A 75 19.09 -6.95 -2.35
CA PRO A 75 19.78 -8.20 -2.04
C PRO A 75 20.36 -8.90 -3.28
N THR A 76 19.65 -8.81 -4.42
CA THR A 76 20.09 -9.39 -5.70
C THR A 76 19.83 -8.43 -6.85
N LYS A 77 20.45 -8.71 -8.01
CA LYS A 77 20.28 -7.94 -9.26
C LYS A 77 18.85 -7.96 -9.83
N ASP A 78 18.05 -8.95 -9.46
CA ASP A 78 16.68 -9.13 -9.95
C ASP A 78 15.66 -8.31 -9.14
N HIS A 79 16.07 -7.75 -8.00
CA HIS A 79 15.21 -6.91 -7.17
C HIS A 79 15.04 -5.51 -7.77
N VAL A 80 13.79 -5.04 -7.74
CA VAL A 80 13.37 -3.70 -8.13
C VAL A 80 12.43 -3.13 -7.07
N ILE A 81 12.06 -1.85 -7.17
CA ILE A 81 11.11 -1.26 -6.22
C ILE A 81 9.76 -1.99 -6.22
N TYR A 82 9.33 -2.50 -7.38
CA TYR A 82 8.09 -3.27 -7.48
C TYR A 82 8.14 -4.61 -6.71
N SER A 83 9.33 -5.11 -6.35
CA SER A 83 9.50 -6.30 -5.50
C SER A 83 8.86 -6.13 -4.12
N PHE A 84 8.73 -4.90 -3.59
CA PHE A 84 7.99 -4.65 -2.34
C PHE A 84 6.50 -5.01 -2.48
N ARG A 85 5.90 -4.73 -3.63
CA ARG A 85 4.51 -5.07 -3.91
C ARG A 85 4.32 -6.59 -4.05
N HIS A 86 5.27 -7.30 -4.68
CA HIS A 86 5.26 -8.76 -4.69
C HIS A 86 5.45 -9.36 -3.30
N SER A 87 6.34 -8.80 -2.49
CA SER A 87 6.54 -9.24 -1.10
C SER A 87 5.27 -9.06 -0.28
N PHE A 88 4.54 -7.96 -0.46
CA PHE A 88 3.26 -7.73 0.21
C PHE A 88 2.24 -8.83 -0.11
N GLU A 89 2.01 -9.14 -1.39
CA GLU A 89 1.08 -10.21 -1.79
C GLU A 89 1.51 -11.59 -1.29
N LYS A 90 2.82 -11.91 -1.39
CA LYS A 90 3.37 -13.17 -0.91
C LYS A 90 3.19 -13.35 0.59
N ARG A 91 3.44 -12.31 1.40
CA ARG A 91 3.24 -12.35 2.85
C ARG A 91 1.78 -12.54 3.22
N MET A 92 0.86 -11.87 2.52
CA MET A 92 -0.58 -12.10 2.70
C MET A 92 -0.96 -13.56 2.38
N GLN A 93 -0.37 -14.15 1.33
CA GLN A 93 -0.58 -15.55 0.99
C GLN A 93 -0.06 -16.50 2.07
N GLU A 94 1.17 -16.28 2.57
CA GLU A 94 1.76 -17.11 3.63
C GLU A 94 0.99 -17.00 4.96
N ALA A 95 0.35 -15.87 5.21
CA ALA A 95 -0.54 -15.66 6.36
C ALA A 95 -1.97 -16.20 6.17
N ASN A 96 -2.24 -16.91 5.07
CA ASN A 96 -3.55 -17.46 4.70
C ASN A 96 -4.66 -16.40 4.62
N ILE A 97 -4.34 -15.19 4.16
CA ILE A 97 -5.34 -14.15 3.92
C ILE A 97 -6.15 -14.51 2.67
N ASP A 98 -7.47 -14.36 2.78
CA ASP A 98 -8.43 -14.69 1.73
C ASP A 98 -8.04 -14.11 0.36
N TYR A 99 -8.25 -14.90 -0.68
CA TYR A 99 -7.86 -14.52 -2.05
C TYR A 99 -8.60 -13.28 -2.54
N CYS A 100 -9.90 -13.16 -2.27
CA CYS A 100 -10.67 -11.99 -2.67
C CYS A 100 -10.15 -10.73 -1.97
N LEU A 101 -9.81 -10.83 -0.67
CA LEU A 101 -9.20 -9.73 0.07
C LEU A 101 -7.80 -9.36 -0.47
N ARG A 102 -6.96 -10.35 -0.80
CA ARG A 102 -5.65 -10.09 -1.44
C ARG A 102 -5.83 -9.37 -2.78
N CYS A 103 -6.74 -9.82 -3.62
CA CYS A 103 -7.07 -9.15 -4.87
C CYS A 103 -7.54 -7.71 -4.64
N LEU A 104 -8.43 -7.48 -3.68
CA LEU A 104 -8.92 -6.15 -3.31
C LEU A 104 -7.77 -5.21 -2.90
N LEU A 105 -6.92 -5.63 -1.96
CA LEU A 105 -5.81 -4.82 -1.45
C LEU A 105 -4.74 -4.56 -2.52
N MET A 106 -4.52 -5.53 -3.41
CA MET A 106 -3.64 -5.37 -4.56
C MET A 106 -4.28 -4.50 -5.65
N GLY A 107 -5.60 -4.44 -5.75
CA GLY A 107 -6.30 -3.88 -6.91
C GLY A 107 -6.19 -4.77 -8.15
N HIS A 108 -6.17 -6.09 -7.95
CA HIS A 108 -6.20 -7.09 -9.01
C HIS A 108 -7.65 -7.41 -9.37
N LYS A 109 -7.90 -7.70 -10.66
CA LYS A 109 -9.20 -8.21 -11.09
C LYS A 109 -9.45 -9.57 -10.42
N ASN A 110 -10.67 -9.75 -9.90
CA ASN A 110 -11.17 -11.03 -9.44
C ASN A 110 -12.38 -11.41 -10.30
N ASP A 111 -12.45 -12.67 -10.75
CA ASP A 111 -13.55 -13.15 -11.59
C ASP A 111 -14.77 -13.60 -10.77
N ARG A 112 -14.66 -13.61 -9.43
CA ARG A 112 -15.78 -13.87 -8.52
C ARG A 112 -16.66 -12.62 -8.36
N PRO A 113 -17.97 -12.79 -8.12
CA PRO A 113 -18.85 -11.66 -7.79
C PRO A 113 -18.34 -10.90 -6.56
N SER A 114 -18.39 -9.57 -6.62
CA SER A 114 -18.10 -8.73 -5.46
C SER A 114 -19.31 -8.72 -4.54
N TYR A 115 -19.09 -9.04 -3.26
CA TYR A 115 -20.13 -8.98 -2.24
C TYR A 115 -19.82 -7.86 -1.27
N GLY A 116 -20.73 -6.88 -1.20
CA GLY A 116 -20.61 -5.73 -0.32
C GLY A 116 -19.34 -4.91 -0.58
N ASP A 117 -18.68 -4.52 0.50
CA ASP A 117 -17.48 -3.69 0.49
C ASP A 117 -16.18 -4.49 0.41
N GLY A 118 -16.23 -5.83 0.37
CA GLY A 118 -15.04 -6.70 0.43
C GLY A 118 -14.49 -6.89 1.85
N GLY A 119 -15.30 -6.61 2.87
CA GLY A 119 -15.00 -6.76 4.30
C GLY A 119 -14.73 -5.42 4.98
N SER A 120 -15.14 -5.30 6.24
CA SER A 120 -15.00 -4.06 7.03
C SER A 120 -13.55 -3.62 7.19
N MET A 121 -13.33 -2.33 7.45
CA MET A 121 -11.98 -1.80 7.71
C MET A 121 -11.29 -2.47 8.90
N GLU A 122 -12.07 -2.85 9.92
CA GLU A 122 -11.59 -3.64 11.06
C GLU A 122 -11.11 -5.03 10.65
N TYR A 123 -11.90 -5.73 9.85
CA TYR A 123 -11.51 -7.02 9.32
C TYR A 123 -10.21 -6.91 8.50
N ARG A 124 -10.13 -5.94 7.58
CA ARG A 124 -8.91 -5.71 6.76
C ARG A 124 -7.69 -5.40 7.63
N ARG A 125 -7.84 -4.55 8.66
CA ARG A 125 -6.77 -4.21 9.59
C ARG A 125 -6.28 -5.47 10.30
N ASN A 126 -7.20 -6.25 10.87
CA ASN A 126 -6.87 -7.45 11.62
C ASN A 126 -6.18 -8.51 10.75
N GLU A 127 -6.60 -8.67 9.49
CA GLU A 127 -5.91 -9.55 8.53
C GLU A 127 -4.50 -9.05 8.21
N LEU A 128 -4.34 -7.74 7.96
CA LEU A 128 -3.02 -7.17 7.68
C LEU A 128 -2.09 -7.18 8.90
N LEU A 129 -2.61 -7.14 10.13
CA LEU A 129 -1.81 -7.26 11.35
C LEU A 129 -1.00 -8.57 11.40
N LYS A 130 -1.47 -9.64 10.75
CA LYS A 130 -0.75 -10.92 10.62
C LYS A 130 0.57 -10.80 9.86
N ILE A 131 0.73 -9.75 9.06
CA ILE A 131 1.89 -9.52 8.19
C ILE A 131 2.59 -8.19 8.49
N VAL A 132 2.50 -7.68 9.72
CA VAL A 132 3.29 -6.50 10.11
C VAL A 132 4.77 -6.84 10.03
N HIS A 133 5.56 -5.95 9.43
CA HIS A 133 7.01 -6.09 9.45
C HIS A 133 7.55 -5.42 10.73
N PRO A 134 8.42 -6.07 11.51
CA PRO A 134 9.05 -5.44 12.65
C PRO A 134 9.88 -4.24 12.21
N TYR A 135 9.91 -3.19 13.01
CA TYR A 135 10.72 -1.99 12.80
C TYR A 135 11.12 -1.41 14.16
N SER A 136 12.24 -0.69 14.22
CA SER A 136 12.62 0.01 15.45
C SER A 136 11.74 1.25 15.64
N ALA A 137 11.29 1.50 16.87
CA ALA A 137 10.59 2.73 17.22
C ALA A 137 11.46 3.97 16.97
N ASP A 138 12.78 3.84 17.10
CA ASP A 138 13.75 4.93 16.88
C ASP A 138 13.84 5.37 15.41
N LEU A 139 13.17 4.67 14.48
CA LEU A 139 13.17 5.04 13.07
C LEU A 139 12.44 6.37 12.81
N PHE A 140 11.51 6.74 13.69
CA PHE A 140 10.66 7.93 13.57
C PHE A 140 10.80 8.93 14.73
N SER A 141 11.69 8.65 15.68
CA SER A 141 12.06 9.55 16.79
C SER A 141 12.98 10.69 16.36
#